data_AF-G0QF33-F1
#
_entry.id   AF-G0QF33-F1
#
_cell.length_a   1.000
_cell.length_b   1.000
_cell.length_c   1.000
_cell.angle_alpha   90.00
_cell.angle_beta   90.00
_cell.angle_gamma   90.00
#
_symmetry.space_group_name_H-M   'P 1'
#
loop_
_entity.id
_entity.type
_entity.pdbx_description
1 polymer ?
#
loop_
_entity_poly.entity_id
_entity_poly.type
_entity_poly.pdbx_seq_one_letter_code
_entity_poly.pdbx_strand_id
1 'polypeptide(L)' 'MGYEEVLEQIKHKEGKRKKYEKHNSPKERDFGKSKKVCRRCGRTGRGVISKYGLDYCRQCFREIAEELGFEQLS' A
#
# COMPACT_ATOMS: atom_id res chain seq x y z
N MET A 1 6.68 -1.69 -13.67
CA MET A 1 6.40 -0.44 -14.39
C MET A 1 5.65 0.53 -13.50
N GLY A 2 6.41 1.20 -12.63
CA GLY A 2 6.01 2.42 -11.95
C GLY A 2 6.08 3.62 -12.89
N TYR A 3 5.60 4.75 -12.40
CA TYR A 3 5.52 6.01 -13.14
C TYR A 3 6.87 6.46 -13.72
N GLU A 4 7.93 6.39 -12.92
CA GLU A 4 9.30 6.78 -13.30
C GLU A 4 9.86 5.89 -14.42
N GLU A 5 9.64 4.57 -14.33
CA GLU A 5 10.08 3.62 -15.36
C GLU A 5 9.42 3.92 -16.71
N VAL A 6 8.15 4.35 -16.71
CA VAL A 6 7.44 4.73 -17.93
C VAL A 6 7.96 6.05 -18.49
N LEU A 7 8.30 7.02 -17.63
CA LEU A 7 8.90 8.29 -18.07
C LEU A 7 10.23 8.08 -18.79
N GLU A 8 11.08 7.19 -18.28
CA GLU A 8 12.38 6.89 -18.86
C GLU A 8 12.25 6.29 -20.27
N GLN A 9 11.27 5.41 -20.49
CA GLN A 9 10.99 4.82 -21.79
C GLN A 9 10.58 5.86 -22.85
N ILE A 10 9.87 6.91 -22.44
CA ILE A 10 9.31 7.93 -23.35
C ILE A 10 10.11 9.23 -23.37
N LYS A 11 11.30 9.28 -22.73
CA LYS A 11 12.11 10.49 -22.58
C LYS A 11 12.39 11.25 -23.88
N HIS A 12 12.56 10.51 -24.98
CA HIS A 12 12.87 11.04 -26.31
C HIS A 12 11.64 11.60 -27.05
N LYS A 13 10.42 11.35 -26.57
CA LYS A 13 9.16 11.80 -27.17
C LYS A 13 8.55 12.91 -26.32
N GLU A 14 9.02 14.13 -26.50
CA GLU A 14 8.68 15.26 -25.62
C GLU A 14 7.16 15.51 -25.49
N GLY A 15 6.41 15.47 -26.61
CA GLY A 15 4.95 15.63 -26.58
C GLY A 15 4.24 14.52 -25.81
N LYS A 16 4.71 13.27 -25.92
CA LYS A 16 4.17 12.13 -25.18
C LYS A 16 4.52 12.21 -23.69
N ARG A 17 5.75 12.63 -23.36
CA ARG A 17 6.22 12.85 -21.99
C ARG A 17 5.37 13.89 -21.27
N LYS A 18 5.23 15.09 -21.83
CA LYS A 18 4.42 16.18 -21.25
C LYS A 18 2.97 15.74 -20.97
N LYS A 19 2.37 14.98 -21.90
CA LYS A 19 1.01 14.43 -21.71
C LYS A 19 0.96 13.38 -20.60
N TYR A 20 1.94 12.48 -20.53
CA TYR A 20 2.00 11.45 -19.49
C TYR A 20 2.20 12.06 -18.10
N GLU A 21 3.12 13.01 -17.96
CA GLU A 21 3.37 13.75 -16.72
C GLU A 21 2.10 14.42 -16.20
N LYS A 22 1.37 15.14 -17.07
CA LYS A 22 0.13 15.83 -16.70
C LYS A 22 -0.97 14.91 -16.19
N HIS A 23 -1.14 13.73 -16.79
CA HIS A 23 -2.31 12.88 -16.54
C HIS A 23 -2.04 11.67 -15.64
N ASN A 24 -0.78 11.27 -15.44
CA ASN A 24 -0.42 10.04 -14.73
C ASN A 24 0.51 10.28 -13.55
N SER A 25 0.82 11.54 -13.21
CA SER A 25 1.60 11.86 -12.02
C SER A 25 0.96 11.23 -10.77
N PRO A 26 1.72 10.48 -9.96
CA PRO A 26 1.24 10.01 -8.67
C PRO A 26 0.80 11.20 -7.81
N LYS A 27 -0.34 11.05 -7.14
CA LYS A 27 -0.84 12.05 -6.19
C LYS A 27 -0.62 11.53 -4.78
N GLU A 28 0.00 12.34 -3.93
CA GLU A 28 0.06 12.07 -2.50
C GLU A 28 -1.34 12.06 -1.91
N ARG A 29 -1.63 11.03 -1.10
CA ARG A 29 -2.91 10.83 -0.43
C ARG A 29 -2.67 10.59 1.04
N ASP A 30 -3.52 11.17 1.88
CA ASP A 30 -3.46 10.91 3.33
C ASP A 30 -4.18 9.60 3.70
N PHE A 31 -5.08 9.13 2.83
CA PHE A 31 -5.95 7.99 3.07
C PHE A 31 -5.99 6.98 1.92
N GLY A 32 -6.53 5.80 2.20
CA GLY A 32 -6.72 4.72 1.25
C GLY A 32 -5.89 3.48 1.56
N LYS A 33 -6.10 2.43 0.77
CA LYS A 33 -5.48 1.11 0.99
C LYS A 33 -3.94 1.19 1.00
N SER A 34 -3.36 1.94 0.07
CA SER A 34 -1.89 2.07 -0.05
C SER A 34 -1.20 2.76 1.13
N LYS A 35 -1.96 3.41 2.04
CA LYS A 35 -1.41 4.05 3.24
C LYS A 35 -1.50 3.14 4.48
N LYS A 36 -2.15 1.97 4.37
CA LYS A 36 -2.20 0.98 5.47
C LYS A 36 -1.05 -0.01 5.31
N VAL A 37 -0.22 -0.16 6.34
CA VAL A 37 0.97 -1.03 6.29
C VAL A 37 0.94 -1.97 7.49
N CYS A 38 1.21 -3.25 7.24
CA CYS A 38 1.38 -4.23 8.31
C CYS A 38 2.65 -3.93 9.13
N ARG A 39 2.52 -3.76 10.45
CA ARG A 39 3.65 -3.50 11.35
C ARG A 39 4.66 -4.65 11.42
N ARG A 40 4.21 -5.90 11.23
CA ARG A 40 5.07 -7.10 11.30
C ARG A 40 5.82 -7.38 10.01
N CYS A 41 5.11 -7.44 8.87
CA CYS A 41 5.67 -7.91 7.60
C CYS A 41 5.85 -6.81 6.54
N GLY A 42 5.51 -5.56 6.86
CA GLY A 42 5.63 -4.43 5.92
C GLY A 42 4.67 -4.47 4.73
N ARG A 43 3.78 -5.47 4.63
CA ARG A 43 2.82 -5.56 3.52
C ARG A 43 1.86 -4.36 3.53
N THR A 44 1.79 -3.67 2.39
CA THR A 44 0.91 -2.53 2.19
C THR A 44 -0.46 -2.94 1.65
N GLY A 45 -1.51 -2.40 2.26
CA GLY A 45 -2.90 -2.38 1.81
C GLY A 45 -3.67 -3.68 1.94
N ARG A 46 -3.22 -4.76 1.32
CA ARG A 46 -4.06 -5.96 1.17
C ARG A 46 -4.25 -6.70 2.50
N GLY A 47 -5.46 -6.58 3.04
CA GLY A 47 -5.90 -7.31 4.23
C GLY A 47 -5.19 -6.85 5.50
N VAL A 48 -4.81 -5.58 5.58
CA VAL A 48 -4.35 -4.93 6.81
C VAL A 48 -5.56 -4.60 7.69
N ILE A 49 -5.60 -5.16 8.88
CA ILE A 49 -6.59 -4.90 9.92
C ILE A 49 -6.12 -3.66 10.68
N SER A 50 -6.67 -2.50 10.31
CA SER A 50 -6.34 -1.23 10.97
C SER A 50 -7.34 -0.80 12.05
N LYS A 51 -8.38 -1.61 12.31
CA LYS A 51 -9.32 -1.36 13.41
C LYS A 51 -8.57 -1.45 14.74
N TYR A 52 -8.97 -0.60 15.69
CA TYR A 52 -8.37 -0.52 17.03
C TYR A 52 -6.86 -0.23 17.05
N GLY A 53 -6.32 0.32 15.95
CA GLY A 53 -4.88 0.60 15.86
C GLY A 53 -4.02 -0.66 15.91
N LEU A 54 -4.49 -1.78 15.37
CA LEU A 54 -3.71 -3.02 15.26
C LEU A 54 -2.66 -2.93 14.14
N ASP A 55 -3.07 -2.49 12.95
CA ASP A 55 -2.28 -2.43 11.71
C ASP A 55 -1.46 -3.71 11.44
N TYR A 56 -2.09 -4.88 11.56
CA TYR A 56 -1.52 -6.17 11.17
C TYR A 56 -2.22 -6.71 9.93
N CYS A 57 -1.48 -7.36 9.03
CA CYS A 57 -2.14 -8.10 7.95
C CYS A 57 -2.81 -9.36 8.52
N ARG A 58 -3.88 -9.84 7.88
CA ARG A 58 -4.68 -10.98 8.33
C ARG A 58 -3.88 -12.27 8.60
N GLN A 59 -2.72 -12.45 7.96
CA GLN A 59 -1.86 -13.61 8.18
C GLN A 59 -1.10 -13.42 9.49
N CYS A 60 -0.36 -12.31 9.61
CA CYS A 60 0.36 -11.95 10.84
C CYS A 60 -0.56 -11.87 12.05
N PHE A 61 -1.76 -11.31 11.91
CA PHE A 61 -2.71 -11.21 13.02
C PHE A 61 -3.10 -12.58 13.58
N ARG A 62 -3.32 -13.59 12.73
CA ARG A 62 -3.67 -14.95 13.18
C ARG A 62 -2.53 -15.63 13.94
N GLU A 63 -1.29 -15.31 13.60
CA GLU A 63 -0.10 -15.84 14.27
C GLU A 63 0.13 -15.22 15.65
N ILE A 64 -0.30 -13.97 15.86
CA ILE A 64 -0.08 -13.23 17.13
C ILE A 64 -1.36 -13.04 17.94
N ALA A 65 -2.50 -13.55 17.47
CA ALA A 65 -3.80 -13.28 18.09
C ALA A 65 -3.80 -13.67 19.57
N GLU A 66 -3.29 -14.85 19.88
CA GLU A 66 -3.17 -15.36 21.25
C GLU A 66 -2.23 -14.51 22.12
N GLU A 67 -1.07 -14.10 21.58
CA GLU A 67 -0.13 -13.20 22.27
C GLU A 67 -0.72 -11.82 22.57
N LEU A 68 -1.62 -11.34 21.70
CA LEU A 68 -2.36 -10.10 21.89
C LEU A 68 -3.55 -10.25 22.86
N GLY A 69 -3.81 -11.46 23.38
CA GLY A 69 -4.91 -11.76 24.29
C GLY A 69 -6.27 -11.93 23.61
N PHE A 70 -6.30 -12.20 22.30
CA PHE A 70 -7.54 -12.60 21.63
C PHE A 70 -7.80 -14.08 21.88
N GLU A 71 -8.99 -14.38 22.39
CA GLU A 71 -9.48 -15.74 22.57
C GLU A 71 -10.61 -16.03 21.58
N GLN A 72 -10.64 -17.25 21.05
CA GLN A 72 -11.75 -17.70 20.23
C GLN A 72 -12.91 -18.10 21.14
N LEU A 73 -13.91 -17.23 21.25
CA LEU A 73 -15.19 -17.56 21.85
C LEU A 73 -16.05 -18.30 20.83
N SER A 74 -16.53 -19.49 21.21
CA SER A 74 -17.39 -20.36 20.40
C SER A 74 -18.83 -19.87 20.35
#